data_AF-A0AAJ1VLA8-F1
#
_entry.id   AF-A0AAJ1VLA8-F1
#
_cell.length_a   1.000
_cell.length_b   1.000
_cell.length_c   1.000
_cell.angle_alpha   90.00
_cell.angle_beta   90.00
_cell.angle_gamma   90.00
#
_symmetry.space_group_name_H-M   'P 1'
#
loop_
_entity.id
_entity.type
_entity.pdbx_description
1 polymer ?
#
loop_
_entity_poly.entity_id
_entity_poly.type
_entity_poly.pdbx_seq_one_letter_code
_entity_poly.pdbx_strand_id
1 'polypeptide(L)'
;LDVEYDVVAINPLVDAVLDEYPAVEDDTTAVGNLRARLRGVLNYLVANHEDARVLGTGNRSEALVAYFTKYGDGAVDCHPIGNRYKQ
;
A
#
# COMPACT_ATOMS: atom_id res chain seq x y z
N LEU A 1 -16.80 13.49 -5.74
CA LEU A 1 -15.86 13.67 -6.87
C LEU A 1 -16.34 12.94 -8.12
N ASP A 2 -17.39 12.11 -8.04
CA ASP A 2 -17.88 11.32 -9.18
C ASP A 2 -16.78 10.48 -9.82
N VAL A 3 -16.04 9.77 -8.96
CA VAL A 3 -14.94 8.87 -9.34
C VAL A 3 -15.39 7.46 -9.04
N GLU A 4 -15.18 6.57 -10.00
CA GLU A 4 -15.43 5.14 -9.83
C GLU A 4 -14.55 4.56 -8.72
N TYR A 5 -15.09 3.63 -7.94
CA TYR A 5 -14.37 3.00 -6.85
C TYR A 5 -14.86 1.58 -6.61
N ASP A 6 -13.95 0.74 -6.15
CA ASP A 6 -14.22 -0.61 -5.69
C ASP A 6 -13.85 -0.79 -4.23
N VAL A 7 -14.51 -1.74 -3.56
CA VAL A 7 -14.20 -2.14 -2.19
C VAL A 7 -13.74 -3.58 -2.20
N VAL A 8 -12.44 -3.78 -1.94
CA VAL A 8 -11.83 -5.11 -1.87
C VAL A 8 -11.39 -5.38 -0.44
N ALA A 9 -11.93 -6.44 0.16
CA ALA A 9 -11.51 -6.88 1.49
C ALA A 9 -10.14 -7.57 1.41
N ILE A 10 -9.14 -7.03 2.11
CA ILE A 10 -7.78 -7.58 2.08
C ILE A 10 -7.51 -8.62 3.16
N ASN A 11 -8.32 -8.67 4.22
CA ASN A 11 -8.08 -9.57 5.36
C ASN A 11 -7.93 -11.03 4.93
N PRO A 12 -8.75 -11.60 4.02
CA PRO A 12 -8.55 -12.98 3.58
C PRO A 12 -7.18 -13.25 2.97
N LEU A 13 -6.60 -12.29 2.25
CA LEU A 13 -5.24 -12.41 1.70
C LEU A 13 -4.17 -12.26 2.78
N VAL A 14 -4.40 -11.39 3.77
CA VAL A 14 -3.50 -11.20 4.90
C VAL A 14 -3.46 -12.48 5.73
N ASP A 15 -4.62 -13.02 6.10
CA ASP A 15 -4.76 -14.21 6.92
C ASP A 15 -4.10 -15.41 6.24
N ALA A 16 -4.33 -15.60 4.93
CA ALA A 16 -3.68 -16.65 4.15
C ALA A 16 -2.14 -16.55 4.16
N VAL A 17 -1.55 -15.35 4.22
CA VAL A 17 -0.09 -15.18 4.31
C VAL A 17 0.42 -15.37 5.75
N LEU A 18 -0.39 -15.01 6.76
CA LEU A 18 -0.04 -15.23 8.16
C LEU A 18 -0.06 -16.71 8.53
N ASP A 19 -0.97 -17.49 7.94
CA ASP A 19 -1.05 -18.94 8.12
C ASP A 19 0.25 -19.65 7.68
N GLU A 20 0.96 -19.10 6.67
CA GLU A 20 2.25 -19.63 6.20
C GLU A 20 3.42 -19.27 7.14
N TYR A 21 3.27 -18.25 7.99
CA TYR A 21 4.31 -17.81 8.93
C TYR A 21 3.71 -17.38 10.28
N PRO A 22 3.16 -18.32 11.07
CA PRO A 22 2.39 -18.01 12.29
C PRO A 22 3.22 -17.37 13.41
N ALA A 23 4.55 -17.47 13.36
CA ALA A 23 5.45 -16.85 14.34
C ALA A 23 5.37 -15.31 14.42
N VAL A 24 4.69 -14.67 13.46
CA VAL A 24 4.56 -13.21 13.37
C VAL A 24 3.29 -12.65 14.04
N GLU A 25 2.42 -13.51 14.60
CA GLU A 25 1.09 -13.12 15.09
C GLU A 25 1.10 -11.90 16.03
N ASP A 26 2.08 -11.83 16.94
CA ASP A 26 2.21 -10.74 17.91
C ASP A 26 2.99 -9.51 17.39
N ASP A 27 3.63 -9.59 16.23
CA ASP A 27 4.37 -8.47 15.64
C ASP A 27 3.45 -7.59 14.80
N THR A 28 2.77 -6.68 15.48
CA THR A 28 1.85 -5.73 14.86
C THR A 28 2.49 -4.88 13.76
N THR A 29 3.80 -4.61 13.84
CA THR A 29 4.53 -3.83 12.83
C THR A 29 4.75 -4.66 11.57
N ALA A 30 5.20 -5.90 11.71
CA ALA A 30 5.37 -6.82 10.58
C ALA A 30 4.03 -7.07 9.87
N VAL A 31 2.95 -7.33 10.63
CA VAL A 31 1.62 -7.55 10.06
C VAL A 31 1.07 -6.26 9.41
N GLY A 32 1.31 -5.09 10.01
CA GLY A 32 0.99 -3.79 9.41
C GLY A 32 1.68 -3.58 8.05
N ASN A 33 2.97 -3.88 7.98
CA ASN A 33 3.75 -3.80 6.73
C ASN A 33 3.24 -4.79 5.67
N LEU A 34 2.86 -6.02 6.06
CA LEU A 34 2.25 -7.00 5.15
C LEU A 34 0.96 -6.45 4.53
N ARG A 35 0.06 -5.87 5.34
CA ARG A 35 -1.17 -5.25 4.86
C ARG A 35 -0.90 -4.14 3.84
N ALA A 36 0.10 -3.30 4.09
CA ALA A 36 0.48 -2.24 3.14
C ALA A 36 0.99 -2.83 1.81
N ARG A 37 1.83 -3.87 1.85
CA ARG A 37 2.35 -4.55 0.66
C ARG A 37 1.27 -5.24 -0.17
N LEU A 38 0.32 -5.92 0.47
CA LEU A 38 -0.78 -6.57 -0.24
C LEU A 38 -1.70 -5.58 -0.96
N ARG A 39 -1.90 -4.38 -0.41
CA ARG A 39 -2.59 -3.29 -1.14
C ARG A 39 -1.82 -2.86 -2.38
N GLY A 40 -0.49 -2.77 -2.30
CA GLY A 40 0.37 -2.51 -3.46
C GLY A 40 0.20 -3.57 -4.56
N VAL A 41 0.13 -4.85 -4.19
CA VAL A 41 -0.14 -5.96 -5.13
C VAL A 41 -1.48 -5.78 -5.83
N LEU A 42 -2.55 -5.51 -5.08
CA LEU A 42 -3.89 -5.30 -5.66
C LEU A 42 -3.95 -4.09 -6.58
N ASN A 43 -3.33 -2.96 -6.19
CA ASN A 43 -3.29 -1.76 -7.01
C ASN A 43 -2.62 -2.02 -8.37
N TYR A 44 -1.49 -2.73 -8.39
CA TYR A 44 -0.81 -3.07 -9.64
C TYR A 44 -1.54 -4.15 -10.44
N LEU A 45 -2.26 -5.07 -9.79
CA LEU A 45 -3.13 -6.01 -10.49
C LEU A 45 -4.20 -5.27 -11.30
N VAL A 46 -4.91 -4.34 -10.65
CA VAL A 46 -5.96 -3.53 -11.29
C VAL A 46 -5.36 -2.61 -12.35
N ALA A 47 -4.31 -1.87 -12.02
CA ALA A 47 -3.67 -0.96 -12.97
C ALA A 47 -3.19 -1.68 -14.24
N ASN A 48 -2.60 -2.88 -14.11
CA ASN A 48 -2.18 -3.65 -15.28
C ASN A 48 -3.38 -4.19 -16.09
N HIS A 49 -4.48 -4.54 -15.43
CA HIS A 49 -5.70 -5.00 -16.12
C HIS A 49 -6.35 -3.87 -16.91
N GLU A 50 -6.33 -2.65 -16.37
CA GLU A 50 -7.00 -1.46 -16.92
C GLU A 50 -6.10 -0.59 -17.81
N ASP A 51 -4.86 -1.00 -18.05
CA ASP A 51 -3.84 -0.18 -18.75
C ASP A 51 -3.66 1.22 -18.10
N ALA A 52 -3.65 1.24 -16.76
CA ALA A 52 -3.58 2.43 -15.92
C ALA A 52 -2.25 2.54 -15.15
N ARG A 53 -2.12 3.60 -14.33
CA ARG A 53 -0.94 3.89 -13.49
C ARG A 53 -1.33 4.00 -12.03
N VAL A 54 -0.47 3.52 -11.14
CA VAL A 54 -0.67 3.65 -9.70
C VAL A 54 -0.11 4.99 -9.21
N LEU A 55 -1.00 5.90 -8.82
CA LEU A 55 -0.63 7.20 -8.25
C LEU A 55 -0.49 7.10 -6.73
N GLY A 56 0.66 7.50 -6.22
CA GLY A 56 0.95 7.50 -4.78
C GLY A 56 0.56 8.78 -4.07
N THR A 57 0.25 8.65 -2.79
CA THR A 57 -0.19 9.74 -1.92
C THR A 57 0.88 10.18 -0.91
N GLY A 58 2.08 9.59 -0.96
CA GLY A 58 3.22 10.00 -0.15
C GLY A 58 3.59 11.47 -0.36
N ASN A 59 3.86 12.17 0.74
CA ASN A 59 4.25 13.58 0.74
C ASN A 59 5.72 13.79 1.18
N ARG A 60 6.23 15.01 1.08
CA ARG A 60 7.63 15.34 1.36
C ARG A 60 7.99 15.11 2.83
N SER A 61 7.08 15.39 3.75
CA SER A 61 7.33 15.18 5.17
C SER A 61 7.57 13.70 5.47
N GLU A 62 6.72 12.82 4.92
CA GLU A 62 6.83 11.36 5.06
C GLU A 62 8.11 10.83 4.41
N ALA A 63 8.42 11.29 3.19
CA ALA A 63 9.62 10.87 2.47
C ALA A 63 10.92 11.22 3.22
N LEU A 64 10.98 12.39 3.86
CA LEU A 64 12.19 12.86 4.56
C LEU A 64 12.55 12.03 5.79
N VAL A 65 11.56 11.44 6.45
CA VAL A 65 11.78 10.59 7.64
C VAL A 65 11.56 9.10 7.36
N ALA A 66 11.40 8.74 6.10
CA ALA A 66 11.06 7.39 5.65
C ALA A 66 9.81 6.80 6.33
N TYR A 67 8.79 7.63 6.57
CA TYR A 67 7.50 7.21 7.11
C TYR A 67 6.63 6.59 6.01
N PHE A 68 7.00 5.39 5.58
CA PHE A 68 6.25 4.58 4.63
C PHE A 68 6.69 3.12 4.73
N THR A 69 5.86 2.20 4.25
CA THR A 69 6.25 0.81 4.04
C THR A 69 6.88 0.68 2.66
N LYS A 70 8.15 0.29 2.59
CA LYS A 70 8.81 -0.02 1.32
C LYS A 70 8.04 -1.13 0.58
N TYR A 71 7.72 -0.88 -0.69
CA TYR A 71 6.86 -1.72 -1.54
C TYR A 71 5.42 -1.90 -1.03
N GLY A 72 4.99 -1.11 -0.04
CA GLY A 72 3.60 -1.00 0.39
C GLY A 72 2.96 0.24 -0.22
N ASP A 73 2.69 1.24 0.62
CA ASP A 73 2.24 2.57 0.18
C ASP A 73 3.29 3.31 -0.68
N GLY A 74 4.55 2.86 -0.66
CA GLY A 74 5.59 3.29 -1.60
C GLY A 74 5.63 2.53 -2.93
N ALA A 75 4.78 1.53 -3.18
CA ALA A 75 4.70 0.82 -4.47
C ALA A 75 3.80 1.58 -5.44
N VAL A 76 4.37 2.59 -6.11
CA VAL A 76 3.64 3.50 -7.00
C VAL A 76 4.51 3.93 -8.18
N ASP A 77 3.89 4.38 -9.27
CA ASP A 77 4.62 4.88 -10.45
C ASP A 77 5.11 6.32 -10.25
N CYS A 78 4.32 7.15 -9.55
CA CYS A 78 4.73 8.50 -9.17
C CYS A 78 3.98 9.01 -7.93
N HIS A 79 4.53 10.04 -7.29
CA HIS A 79 3.90 10.78 -6.19
C HIS A 79 3.57 12.21 -6.64
N PRO A 80 2.35 12.52 -7.12
CA PRO A 80 1.98 13.85 -7.58
C PRO A 80 2.16 14.95 -6.52
N ILE A 81 2.06 14.57 -5.23
CA ILE A 81 2.20 15.47 -4.09
C ILE A 81 3.51 15.26 -3.30
N GLY A 82 4.46 14.49 -3.85
CA GLY A 82 5.71 14.12 -3.16
C GLY A 82 6.60 15.31 -2.75
N ASN A 83 6.40 16.47 -3.38
CA ASN A 83 7.15 17.70 -3.06
C ASN A 83 6.46 18.61 -2.03
N ARG A 84 5.27 18.24 -1.54
CA ARG A 84 4.51 19.04 -0.57
C ARG A 84 4.76 18.55 0.85
N TYR A 85 5.00 19.47 1.78
CA TYR A 85 5.03 19.14 3.20
C TYR A 85 3.60 18.94 3.73
N LYS A 86 3.47 18.09 4.74
CA LYS A 86 2.27 18.04 5.58
C LYS A 86 2.14 19.37 6.34
N GLN A 87 0.96 19.98 6.29
CA GLN A 87 0.60 21.17 7.07
C GLN A 87 -0.07 20.76 8.38
#